data_AF-A0A962W2J0-F1
#
_entry.id   AF-A0A962W2J0-F1
#
_cell.length_a   1.000
_cell.length_b   1.000
_cell.length_c   1.000
_cell.angle_alpha   90.00
_cell.angle_beta   90.00
_cell.angle_gamma   90.00
#
_symmetry.space_group_name_H-M   'P 1'
#
loop_
_entity.id
_entity.type
_entity.pdbx_description
1 polymer ?
#
loop_
_entity_poly.entity_id
_entity_poly.type
_entity_poly.pdbx_seq_one_letter_code
_entity_poly.pdbx_strand_id
1 'polypeptide(L)' 'VFGLVANWIALFEGYQAQPTSEGVSLATTRTVVDTSLAVLGLDFLLTALMFGEW' A
#
# COMPACT_ATOMS: atom_id res chain seq x y z
N VAL A 1 -4.24 10.23 -5.36
CA VAL A 1 -3.91 9.85 -3.96
C VAL A 1 -3.48 8.38 -3.87
N PHE A 2 -4.27 7.42 -4.36
CA PHE A 2 -3.91 5.99 -4.31
C PHE A 2 -2.53 5.64 -4.89
N GLY A 3 -2.18 6.18 -6.06
CA GLY A 3 -0.84 5.96 -6.65
C GLY A 3 0.32 6.52 -5.82
N LEU A 4 0.09 7.59 -5.04
CA LEU A 4 1.10 8.12 -4.12
C LEU A 4 1.32 7.16 -2.95
N VAL A 5 0.24 6.65 -2.37
CA VAL A 5 0.26 5.68 -1.26
C VAL A 5 0.93 4.37 -1.72
N ALA A 6 0.54 3.85 -2.88
CA ALA A 6 1.12 2.64 -3.44
C ALA A 6 2.63 2.78 -3.70
N ASN A 7 3.06 3.89 -4.30
CA ASN A 7 4.49 4.10 -4.58
C ASN A 7 5.32 4.28 -3.30
N TRP A 8 4.74 4.93 -2.28
CA TRP A 8 5.39 5.05 -0.97
C TRP A 8 5.62 3.67 -0.32
N ILE A 9 4.58 2.83 -0.29
CA ILE A 9 4.66 1.48 0.30
C ILE A 9 5.66 0.62 -0.48
N ALA A 10 5.63 0.67 -1.82
CA ALA A 10 6.57 -0.08 -2.66
C ALA A 10 8.03 0.33 -2.43
N LEU A 11 8.32 1.62 -2.27
CA LEU A 11 9.67 2.10 -1.97
C LEU A 11 10.13 1.67 -0.57
N PHE A 12 9.25 1.76 0.42
CA PHE A 12 9.56 1.38 1.80
C PHE A 12 9.89 -0.12 1.91
N GLU A 13 9.10 -0.97 1.27
CA GLU A 13 9.28 -2.41 1.36
C GLU A 13 10.39 -2.92 0.44
N GLY A 14 10.62 -2.24 -0.70
CA GLY A 14 11.81 -2.45 -1.52
C GLY A 14 13.11 -2.03 -0.83
N TYR A 15 13.09 -0.97 -0.01
CA TYR A 15 14.26 -0.49 0.74
C TYR A 15 14.65 -1.43 1.90
N GLN A 16 13.67 -2.05 2.55
CA GLN A 16 13.90 -2.99 3.64
C GLN A 16 14.08 -4.44 3.19
N ALA A 17 13.93 -4.71 1.90
CA ALA A 17 14.09 -6.06 1.37
C ALA A 17 15.48 -6.60 1.68
N GLN A 18 15.53 -7.83 2.19
CA GLN A 18 16.79 -8.57 2.31
C GLN A 18 17.41 -8.71 0.91
N PRO A 19 18.73 -8.53 0.75
CA PRO A 19 19.41 -8.61 -0.55
C PRO A 19 19.59 -10.08 -1.01
N THR A 20 18.50 -10.84 -1.02
CA THR A 20 18.40 -12.23 -1.47
C THR A 20 17.17 -12.38 -2.36
N SER A 21 17.20 -13.32 -3.31
CA SER A 21 16.07 -13.51 -4.24
C SER A 21 14.77 -13.88 -3.53
N GLU A 22 14.85 -14.68 -2.45
CA GLU A 22 13.70 -15.03 -1.62
C GLU A 22 13.16 -13.81 -0.85
N GLY A 23 14.05 -12.95 -0.34
CA GLY A 23 13.70 -11.72 0.36
C GLY A 23 12.93 -10.73 -0.53
N VAL A 24 13.35 -10.58 -1.79
CA VAL A 24 12.67 -9.70 -2.77
C VAL A 24 11.27 -10.24 -3.13
N SER A 25 11.14 -11.56 -3.28
CA SER A 25 9.83 -12.19 -3.57
C SER A 25 8.85 -12.01 -2.41
N LEU A 26 9.34 -12.16 -1.17
CA LEU A 26 8.54 -11.92 0.03
C LEU A 26 8.15 -10.44 0.16
N ALA A 27 9.09 -9.51 -0.05
CA ALA A 27 8.85 -8.07 0.00
C ALA A 27 7.79 -7.63 -1.03
N THR A 28 7.84 -8.18 -2.25
CA THR A 28 6.83 -7.90 -3.28
C THR A 28 5.44 -8.39 -2.85
N THR A 29 5.36 -9.57 -2.24
CA THR A 29 4.08 -10.13 -1.76
C THR A 29 3.50 -9.28 -0.62
N ARG A 30 4.33 -8.85 0.34
CA ARG A 30 3.93 -7.91 1.39
C ARG A 30 3.48 -6.57 0.83
N THR A 31 4.26 -5.99 -0.09
CA THR A 31 3.94 -4.72 -0.75
C THR A 31 2.53 -4.75 -1.32
N VAL A 32 2.14 -5.84 -2.00
CA VAL A 32 0.80 -5.97 -2.59
C VAL A 32 -0.28 -5.99 -1.51
N VAL A 33 -0.11 -6.82 -0.47
CA VAL A 33 -1.10 -6.94 0.62
C VAL A 33 -1.27 -5.61 1.36
N ASP A 34 -0.17 -4.96 1.72
CA ASP A 34 -0.19 -3.69 2.45
C ASP A 34 -0.76 -2.55 1.59
N THR A 35 -0.40 -2.51 0.31
CA THR A 35 -0.97 -1.54 -0.63
C THR A 35 -2.47 -1.75 -0.82
N SER A 36 -2.94 -2.99 -0.93
CA SER A 36 -4.37 -3.29 -1.07
C SER A 36 -5.15 -2.86 0.18
N LEU A 37 -4.66 -3.14 1.38
CA LEU A 37 -5.27 -2.69 2.63
C LEU A 37 -5.31 -1.17 2.75
N ALA A 38 -4.21 -0.50 2.43
CA ALA A 38 -4.12 0.97 2.49
C ALA A 38 -5.07 1.64 1.49
N VAL A 39 -5.14 1.13 0.26
CA VAL A 39 -6.07 1.64 -0.77
C VAL A 39 -7.52 1.44 -0.35
N LEU A 40 -7.87 0.25 0.17
CA LEU A 40 -9.23 -0.04 0.62
C LEU A 40 -9.66 0.87 1.79
N GLY A 41 -8.80 1.05 2.80
CA GLY A 41 -9.08 1.93 3.93
C GLY A 41 -9.18 3.39 3.52
N LEU A 42 -8.31 3.84 2.62
CA LEU A 42 -8.35 5.19 2.10
C LEU A 42 -9.60 5.43 1.24
N ASP A 43 -10.03 4.45 0.47
CA ASP A 43 -11.25 4.51 -0.34
C ASP A 43 -12.50 4.66 0.55
N PHE A 44 -12.58 3.89 1.65
CA PHE A 44 -13.63 4.04 2.66
C PHE A 44 -13.65 5.45 3.27
N LEU A 45 -12.49 5.95 3.70
CA LEU A 45 -12.36 7.29 4.28
C LEU A 45 -12.72 8.40 3.29
N LEU A 46 -12.25 8.30 2.05
CA LEU A 46 -12.56 9.26 0.99
C LEU A 46 -14.05 9.23 0.66
N THR A 47 -14.66 8.05 0.58
CA THR A 47 -16.11 7.91 0.37
C THR A 47 -16.88 8.55 1.52
N ALA A 48 -16.51 8.26 2.76
CA ALA A 48 -17.15 8.84 3.93
C ALA A 48 -16.98 10.37 4.01
N LEU A 49 -15.89 10.93 3.49
CA LEU A 49 -15.64 12.38 3.50
C LEU A 49 -16.30 13.10 2.30
N MET A 50 -16.42 12.43 1.16
CA MET A 50 -17.07 12.97 -0.05
C MET A 50 -18.60 12.85 0.00
N PHE A 51 -19.13 11.80 0.63
CA PHE A 51 -20.57 11.50 0.67
C PHE A 51 -21.13 11.38 2.09
N GLY A 52 -20.33 11.67 3.12
CA GLY A 52 -20.81 11.80 4.50
C GLY A 52 -21.54 13.12 4.71
N GLU A 53 -22.59 13.34 3.94
CA GLU A 53 -23.61 14.33 4.26
C GLU A 53 -24.57 13.68 5.27
N TRP A 54 -24.55 14.20 6.50
CA TRP A 54 -25.52 13.95 7.58
C TRP A 54 -26.60 15.04 7.55
#